data_AF-A0A2G9RGX6-F1
#
_entry.id   AF-A0A2G9RGX6-F1
#
_cell.length_a   1.000
_cell.length_b   1.000
_cell.length_c   1.000
_cell.angle_alpha   90.00
_cell.angle_beta   90.00
_cell.angle_gamma   90.00
#
_symmetry.space_group_name_H-M   'P 1'
#
loop_
_entity.id
_entity.type
_entity.pdbx_description
1 polymer ?
#
loop_
_entity_poly.entity_id
_entity_poly.type
_entity_poly.pdbx_seq_one_letter_code
_entity_poly.pdbx_strand_id
1 'polypeptide(L)'
;MREQIAPFHTEFTIKEISLDLKKTRDAAFKILHPRTVPGFFRLNSTNAILEFLLQGTPEIKEHYLDSKKDVDRQLKAACEQFIQQQSKIFVEPLEDFMAKQQKASTALSQAHESTERNQWCPLREPMRREEHGRAAALMHITGSKWGSVKINDLVSSTYKTIKTKLPGTLRSMSLYLANKDTEFILFKPVRSNIQQVFQKIHMLLKEEFSSEDLQIIACPSMEQVNLLLSMSK
;
A
#
# COMPACT_ATOMS: atom_id res chain seq x y z
N MET A 1 -20.42 -29.22 1.00
CA MET A 1 -21.72 -28.52 0.94
C MET A 1 -21.63 -27.32 -0.02
N ARG A 2 -21.43 -27.59 -1.31
CA ARG A 2 -21.56 -26.64 -2.42
C ARG A 2 -22.32 -27.35 -3.54
N GLU A 3 -23.50 -27.85 -3.21
CA GLU A 3 -24.44 -28.27 -4.23
C GLU A 3 -25.58 -27.25 -4.26
N GLN A 4 -25.78 -26.72 -5.48
CA GLN A 4 -26.99 -26.04 -5.95
C GLN A 4 -27.31 -24.68 -5.32
N ILE A 5 -26.67 -23.62 -5.80
CA ILE A 5 -27.40 -22.38 -6.16
C ILE A 5 -26.69 -21.70 -7.34
N ALA A 6 -27.29 -21.74 -8.53
CA ALA A 6 -27.17 -20.69 -9.53
C ALA A 6 -28.48 -20.67 -10.34
N PRO A 7 -29.06 -19.51 -10.73
CA PRO A 7 -28.46 -18.17 -10.79
C PRO A 7 -29.38 -17.11 -10.17
N PHE A 8 -29.11 -16.67 -8.95
CA PHE A 8 -29.61 -15.37 -8.50
C PHE A 8 -28.51 -14.35 -8.76
N HIS A 9 -28.49 -13.77 -9.95
CA HIS A 9 -28.10 -12.37 -10.06
C HIS A 9 -29.23 -11.56 -9.43
N THR A 10 -29.39 -11.65 -8.11
CA THR A 10 -30.13 -10.66 -7.36
C THR A 10 -29.39 -9.36 -7.62
N GLU A 11 -29.97 -8.48 -8.42
CA GLU A 11 -29.43 -7.13 -8.54
C GLU A 11 -29.52 -6.50 -7.15
N PHE A 12 -28.40 -6.50 -6.42
CA PHE A 12 -28.23 -5.75 -5.17
C PHE A 12 -28.10 -4.25 -5.43
N THR A 13 -28.47 -3.81 -6.64
CA THR A 13 -28.59 -2.41 -7.04
C THR A 13 -29.93 -1.91 -6.54
N ILE A 14 -29.94 -1.42 -5.31
CA ILE A 14 -31.15 -0.81 -4.74
C ILE A 14 -31.24 0.61 -5.29
N LYS A 15 -32.34 0.90 -5.99
CA LYS A 15 -32.70 2.26 -6.39
C LYS A 15 -33.39 2.93 -5.21
N GLU A 16 -32.65 3.72 -4.45
CA GLU A 16 -33.26 4.60 -3.45
C GLU A 16 -33.74 5.88 -4.13
N ILE A 17 -35.05 6.09 -4.06
CA ILE A 17 -35.69 7.32 -4.53
C ILE A 17 -35.73 8.27 -3.34
N SER A 18 -34.83 9.26 -3.35
CA SER A 18 -34.81 10.33 -2.37
C SER A 18 -35.54 11.56 -2.92
N LEU A 19 -36.17 12.31 -2.03
CA LEU A 19 -36.93 13.50 -2.39
C LEU A 19 -36.15 14.74 -1.93
N ASP A 20 -35.65 15.54 -2.88
CA ASP A 20 -35.00 16.81 -2.57
C ASP A 20 -36.06 17.90 -2.39
N LEU A 21 -36.32 18.21 -1.11
CA LEU A 21 -37.30 19.20 -0.68
C LEU A 21 -36.74 20.64 -0.68
N LYS A 22 -35.50 20.89 -1.10
CA LYS A 22 -34.92 22.25 -1.03
C LYS A 22 -35.76 23.28 -1.78
N LYS A 23 -36.17 22.97 -3.01
CA LYS A 23 -37.03 23.85 -3.83
C LYS A 23 -38.41 24.04 -3.22
N THR A 24 -39.04 22.96 -2.75
CA THR A 24 -40.33 22.99 -2.04
C THR A 24 -40.25 23.84 -0.79
N ARG A 25 -39.20 23.66 0.01
CA ARG A 25 -38.94 24.41 1.24
C ARG A 25 -38.75 25.89 0.94
N ASP A 26 -37.93 26.23 -0.04
CA ASP A 26 -37.63 27.62 -0.39
C ASP A 26 -38.88 28.32 -0.97
N ALA A 27 -39.69 27.62 -1.79
CA ALA A 27 -40.97 28.11 -2.28
C ALA A 27 -42.03 28.26 -1.16
N ALA A 28 -42.07 27.32 -0.20
CA ALA A 28 -42.95 27.39 0.96
C ALA A 28 -42.56 28.58 1.86
N PHE A 29 -41.27 28.78 2.11
CA PHE A 29 -40.80 29.94 2.85
C PHE A 29 -41.19 31.23 2.14
N LYS A 30 -41.04 31.34 0.82
CA LYS A 30 -41.49 32.52 0.06
C LYS A 30 -42.96 32.84 0.25
N ILE A 31 -43.84 31.86 0.43
CA ILE A 31 -45.26 32.08 0.74
C ILE A 31 -45.46 32.56 2.18
N LEU A 32 -44.75 31.94 3.12
CA LEU A 32 -44.92 32.19 4.56
C LEU A 32 -44.25 33.50 5.02
N HIS A 33 -43.55 34.20 4.13
CA HIS A 33 -42.97 35.50 4.44
C HIS A 33 -44.08 36.55 4.68
N PRO A 34 -44.03 37.33 5.77
CA PRO A 34 -45.09 38.30 6.12
C PRO A 34 -45.41 39.34 5.04
N ARG A 35 -44.48 39.57 4.10
CA ARG A 35 -44.66 40.49 2.96
C ARG A 35 -45.44 39.91 1.79
N THR A 36 -45.47 38.59 1.65
CA THR A 36 -46.10 37.86 0.53
C THR A 36 -47.40 37.15 0.96
N VAL A 37 -47.60 36.93 2.26
CA VAL A 37 -48.85 36.38 2.85
C VAL A 37 -50.12 37.14 2.41
N PRO A 38 -50.17 38.48 2.30
CA PRO A 38 -51.36 39.19 1.80
C PRO A 38 -51.70 38.89 0.32
N GLY A 39 -50.76 38.30 -0.42
CA GLY A 39 -50.88 37.85 -1.80
C GLY A 39 -51.30 36.39 -1.97
N PHE A 40 -51.47 35.65 -0.87
CA PHE A 40 -51.67 34.20 -0.88
C PHE A 40 -52.93 33.75 -1.63
N PHE A 41 -54.03 34.50 -1.51
CA PHE A 41 -55.29 34.23 -2.23
C PHE A 41 -55.64 35.31 -3.27
N ARG A 42 -54.69 36.17 -3.66
CA ARG A 42 -54.98 37.20 -4.68
C ARG A 42 -55.18 36.55 -6.04
N LEU A 43 -56.39 36.66 -6.59
CA LEU A 43 -56.74 36.17 -7.93
C LEU A 43 -56.26 37.11 -9.05
N ASN A 44 -55.04 37.65 -8.90
CA ASN A 44 -54.38 38.47 -9.90
C ASN A 44 -53.15 37.72 -10.47
N SER A 45 -52.43 38.33 -11.41
CA SER A 45 -51.26 37.73 -12.06
C SER A 45 -50.09 37.41 -11.12
N THR A 46 -50.12 37.86 -9.87
CA THR A 46 -49.10 37.65 -8.83
C THR A 46 -49.65 36.77 -7.72
N ASN A 47 -50.03 35.54 -8.06
CA ASN A 47 -50.63 34.60 -7.12
C ASN A 47 -49.53 33.71 -6.50
N ALA A 48 -49.26 33.92 -5.22
CA ALA A 48 -48.16 33.23 -4.52
C ALA A 48 -48.40 31.72 -4.39
N ILE A 49 -49.66 31.27 -4.29
CA ILE A 49 -49.97 29.84 -4.22
C ILE A 49 -49.75 29.12 -5.56
N LEU A 50 -50.07 29.78 -6.68
CA LEU A 50 -49.75 29.26 -8.02
C LEU A 50 -48.24 29.18 -8.24
N GLU A 51 -47.48 30.19 -7.79
CA GLU A 51 -46.01 30.15 -7.87
C GLU A 51 -45.42 28.97 -7.07
N PHE A 52 -45.97 28.67 -5.90
CA PHE A 52 -45.57 27.49 -5.12
C PHE A 52 -46.02 26.17 -5.73
N LEU A 53 -47.21 26.08 -6.33
CA LEU A 53 -47.62 24.87 -7.03
C LEU A 53 -46.75 24.60 -8.27
N LEU A 54 -46.24 25.66 -8.92
CA LEU A 54 -45.36 25.56 -10.07
C LEU A 54 -43.89 25.31 -9.70
N GLN A 55 -43.38 25.98 -8.67
CA GLN A 55 -41.94 25.92 -8.28
C GLN A 55 -41.67 25.01 -7.08
N GLY A 56 -42.69 24.65 -6.31
CA GLY A 56 -42.60 23.86 -5.09
C GLY A 56 -42.69 22.35 -5.31
N THR A 57 -42.77 21.89 -6.56
CA THR A 57 -42.70 20.46 -6.88
C THR A 57 -41.37 19.88 -6.40
N PRO A 58 -41.40 18.85 -5.54
CA PRO A 58 -40.17 18.29 -5.02
C PRO A 58 -39.38 17.58 -6.11
N GLU A 59 -38.07 17.69 -6.07
CA GLU A 59 -37.20 17.09 -7.08
C GLU A 59 -36.86 15.66 -6.66
N ILE A 60 -37.10 14.70 -7.55
CA ILE A 60 -36.78 13.30 -7.30
C ILE A 60 -35.31 13.06 -7.64
N LYS A 61 -34.53 12.59 -6.67
CA LYS A 61 -33.13 12.19 -6.87
C LYS A 61 -32.97 10.69 -6.68
N GLU A 62 -32.48 10.05 -7.73
CA GLU A 62 -32.22 8.62 -7.75
C GLU A 62 -30.78 8.33 -7.32
N HIS A 63 -30.60 7.57 -6.24
CA HIS A 63 -29.31 7.06 -5.81
C HIS A 63 -29.24 5.56 -6.07
N TYR A 64 -28.25 5.13 -6.84
CA TYR A 64 -27.96 3.73 -7.10
C TYR A 64 -26.94 3.25 -6.07
N LEU A 65 -27.38 2.42 -5.12
CA LEU A 65 -26.49 1.76 -4.16
C LEU A 65 -26.19 0.33 -4.65
N ASP A 66 -24.92 0.06 -4.97
CA ASP A 66 -24.45 -1.26 -5.42
C ASP A 66 -23.73 -1.95 -4.27
N SER A 67 -24.49 -2.60 -3.39
CA SER A 67 -23.95 -3.28 -2.21
C SER A 67 -22.97 -4.40 -2.59
N LYS A 68 -23.12 -5.00 -3.79
CA LYS A 68 -22.21 -6.03 -4.29
C LYS A 68 -20.85 -5.44 -4.59
N LYS A 69 -20.79 -4.30 -5.28
CA LYS A 69 -19.54 -3.60 -5.57
C LYS A 69 -18.81 -3.18 -4.29
N ASP A 70 -19.53 -2.73 -3.27
CA ASP A 70 -18.93 -2.35 -1.99
C ASP A 70 -18.37 -3.57 -1.24
N VAL A 71 -19.08 -4.70 -1.24
CA VAL A 71 -18.58 -5.96 -0.67
C VAL A 71 -17.33 -6.44 -1.41
N ASP A 72 -17.33 -6.45 -2.74
CA ASP A 72 -16.17 -6.84 -3.56
C ASP A 72 -14.98 -5.91 -3.30
N ARG A 73 -15.23 -4.61 -3.14
CA ARG A 73 -14.20 -3.63 -2.79
C ARG A 73 -13.59 -3.91 -1.42
N GLN A 74 -14.41 -4.17 -0.40
CA GLN A 74 -13.94 -4.48 0.95
C GLN A 74 -13.19 -5.82 0.99
N LEU A 75 -13.67 -6.82 0.26
CA LEU A 75 -13.00 -8.11 0.14
C LEU A 75 -11.61 -7.96 -0.48
N LYS A 76 -11.50 -7.20 -1.58
CA LYS A 76 -10.21 -6.90 -2.21
C LYS A 76 -9.27 -6.16 -1.26
N ALA A 77 -9.77 -5.15 -0.56
CA ALA A 77 -8.98 -4.40 0.41
C ALA A 77 -8.47 -5.29 1.56
N ALA A 78 -9.32 -6.17 2.10
CA ALA A 78 -8.92 -7.11 3.14
C ALA A 78 -7.84 -8.10 2.66
N CYS A 79 -7.96 -8.61 1.44
CA CYS A 79 -6.94 -9.47 0.82
C CYS A 79 -5.60 -8.73 0.64
N GLU A 80 -5.63 -7.49 0.16
CA GLU A 80 -4.43 -6.66 0.01
C GLU A 80 -3.77 -6.36 1.36
N GLN A 81 -4.56 -6.01 2.37
CA GLN A 81 -4.08 -5.78 3.74
C GLN A 81 -3.45 -7.05 4.33
N PHE A 82 -4.08 -8.20 4.14
CA PHE A 82 -3.52 -9.48 4.56
C PHE A 82 -2.15 -9.73 3.92
N ILE A 83 -2.03 -9.56 2.60
CA ILE A 83 -0.77 -9.76 1.88
C ILE A 83 0.32 -8.84 2.44
N GLN A 84 0.02 -7.54 2.58
CA GLN A 84 0.97 -6.56 3.10
C GLN A 84 1.40 -6.88 4.53
N GLN A 85 0.44 -7.20 5.41
CA GLN A 85 0.72 -7.48 6.82
C GLN A 85 1.53 -8.76 7.00
N GLN A 86 1.17 -9.84 6.32
CA GLN A 86 1.91 -11.10 6.44
C GLN A 86 3.32 -10.96 5.86
N SER A 87 3.48 -10.34 4.68
CA SER A 87 4.79 -10.05 4.14
C SER A 87 5.64 -9.25 5.14
N LYS A 88 5.09 -8.16 5.69
CA LYS A 88 5.79 -7.33 6.67
C LYS A 88 6.24 -8.14 7.89
N ILE A 89 5.35 -8.91 8.53
CA ILE A 89 5.71 -9.73 9.70
C ILE A 89 6.88 -10.67 9.42
N PHE A 90 6.98 -11.21 8.19
CA PHE A 90 8.04 -12.13 7.83
C PHE A 90 9.39 -11.46 7.59
N VAL A 91 9.42 -10.24 7.03
CA VAL A 91 10.67 -9.62 6.53
C VAL A 91 10.98 -8.23 7.10
N GLU A 92 10.15 -7.68 7.98
CA GLU A 92 10.30 -6.34 8.60
C GLU A 92 11.73 -6.06 9.10
N PRO A 93 12.43 -6.98 9.80
CA PRO A 93 13.79 -6.70 10.25
C PRO A 93 14.77 -6.44 9.08
N LEU A 94 14.64 -7.16 7.97
CA LEU A 94 15.48 -6.97 6.78
C LEU A 94 15.11 -5.71 6.01
N GLU A 95 13.82 -5.42 5.88
CA GLU A 95 13.35 -4.23 5.18
C GLU A 95 13.79 -2.95 5.90
N ASP A 96 13.67 -2.90 7.23
CA ASP A 96 14.14 -1.77 8.04
C ASP A 96 15.66 -1.57 7.92
N PHE A 97 16.41 -2.67 7.85
CA PHE A 97 17.85 -2.62 7.63
C PHE A 97 18.19 -2.04 6.25
N MET A 98 17.59 -2.57 5.19
CA MET A 98 17.82 -2.08 3.83
C MET A 98 17.41 -0.60 3.68
N ALA A 99 16.31 -0.18 4.31
CA ALA A 99 15.89 1.21 4.31
C ALA A 99 16.89 2.14 5.01
N LYS A 100 17.51 1.68 6.10
CA LYS A 100 18.58 2.43 6.79
C LYS A 100 19.85 2.52 5.92
N GLN A 101 20.22 1.45 5.23
CA GLN A 101 21.36 1.46 4.29
C GLN A 101 21.12 2.40 3.12
N GLN A 102 19.94 2.35 2.49
CA GLN A 102 19.60 3.21 1.36
C GLN A 102 19.64 4.70 1.72
N LYS A 103 19.13 5.06 2.91
CA LYS A 103 19.19 6.43 3.43
C LYS A 103 20.64 6.89 3.66
N ALA A 104 21.49 6.01 4.20
CA ALA A 104 22.90 6.31 4.40
C ALA A 104 23.64 6.53 3.06
N SER A 105 23.37 5.70 2.05
CA SER A 105 23.93 5.85 0.70
C SER A 105 23.45 7.15 0.02
N THR A 106 22.16 7.48 0.11
CA THR A 106 21.59 8.67 -0.54
C THR A 106 22.08 9.98 0.09
N ALA A 107 22.26 10.01 1.42
CA ALA A 107 22.80 11.18 2.12
C ALA A 107 24.26 11.48 1.73
N LEU A 108 25.04 10.46 1.37
CA LEU A 108 26.41 10.61 0.88
C LEU A 108 26.46 11.19 -0.54
N SER A 109 25.56 10.76 -1.44
CA SER A 109 25.48 11.32 -2.80
C SER A 109 25.06 12.79 -2.82
N GLN A 110 24.20 13.23 -1.91
CA GLN A 110 23.77 14.63 -1.81
C GLN A 110 24.84 15.57 -1.21
N ALA A 111 25.77 15.05 -0.41
CA ALA A 111 26.92 15.81 0.08
C ALA A 111 27.95 16.12 -1.04
N HIS A 112 27.99 15.30 -2.09
CA HIS A 112 28.88 15.48 -3.24
C HIS A 112 28.46 16.68 -4.12
N GLU A 113 27.16 16.87 -4.34
CA GLU A 113 26.63 17.88 -5.28
C GLU A 113 26.61 19.33 -4.74
N SER A 114 26.83 19.51 -3.44
CA SER A 114 26.93 20.83 -2.80
C SER A 114 28.36 21.39 -2.73
N THR A 115 29.39 20.57 -2.96
CA THR A 115 30.81 20.98 -2.87
C THR A 115 31.36 21.47 -4.22
N GLU A 116 30.83 21.00 -5.36
CA GLU A 116 31.29 21.43 -6.69
C GLU A 116 30.83 22.84 -7.11
N ARG A 117 29.85 23.43 -6.43
CA ARG A 117 29.30 24.74 -6.83
C ARG A 117 30.14 25.95 -6.39
N ASN A 118 31.12 25.76 -5.50
CA ASN A 118 31.80 26.86 -4.81
C ASN A 118 33.31 26.98 -5.11
N GLN A 119 33.86 26.27 -6.11
CA GLN A 119 35.29 26.37 -6.43
C GLN A 119 35.53 26.66 -7.92
N TRP A 120 35.30 27.90 -8.33
CA TRP A 120 35.88 28.41 -9.59
C TRP A 120 37.32 28.87 -9.32
N CYS A 121 38.30 28.01 -9.59
CA CYS A 121 39.71 28.38 -9.63
C CYS A 121 40.26 28.07 -11.03
N PRO A 122 40.67 29.07 -11.83
CA PRO A 122 41.27 28.82 -13.13
C PRO A 122 42.79 28.57 -12.97
N LEU A 123 43.30 27.57 -13.69
CA LEU A 123 44.70 27.14 -13.88
C LEU A 123 45.24 26.02 -12.97
N ARG A 124 44.99 24.76 -13.34
CA ARG A 124 46.03 23.72 -13.45
C ARG A 124 45.53 22.50 -14.26
N GLU A 125 46.38 22.04 -15.18
CA GLU A 125 46.25 20.86 -16.06
C GLU A 125 46.26 19.51 -15.31
N PRO A 126 45.94 18.37 -15.98
CA PRO A 126 45.22 17.26 -15.37
C PRO A 126 46.17 16.21 -14.75
N MET A 127 45.95 15.89 -13.48
CA MET A 127 46.58 14.75 -12.81
C MET A 127 45.61 13.56 -12.78
N ARG A 128 45.71 12.72 -13.81
CA ARG A 128 45.16 11.36 -13.84
C ARG A 128 45.84 10.56 -12.71
N ARG A 129 45.04 9.88 -11.88
CA ARG A 129 45.37 8.76 -10.95
C ARG A 129 45.12 9.07 -9.46
N GLU A 130 43.86 9.30 -9.06
CA GLU A 130 43.46 9.15 -7.65
C GLU A 130 41.96 8.83 -7.41
N GLU A 131 41.14 8.69 -8.46
CA GLU A 131 39.70 8.41 -8.29
C GLU A 131 39.41 6.96 -7.86
N HIS A 132 40.21 6.00 -8.31
CA HIS A 132 40.01 4.58 -7.96
C HIS A 132 40.33 4.26 -6.49
N GLY A 133 41.20 5.04 -5.82
CA GLY A 133 41.52 4.84 -4.40
C GLY A 133 40.46 5.40 -3.45
N ARG A 134 39.70 6.41 -3.88
CA ARG A 134 38.71 7.13 -3.03
C ARG A 134 37.35 6.44 -3.02
N ALA A 135 36.96 5.78 -4.12
CA ALA A 135 35.82 4.87 -4.13
C ALA A 135 36.06 3.64 -3.22
N ALA A 136 37.29 3.11 -3.19
CA ALA A 136 37.68 2.05 -2.25
C ALA A 136 37.74 2.53 -0.79
N ALA A 137 38.18 3.76 -0.54
CA ALA A 137 38.13 4.37 0.80
C ALA A 137 36.69 4.64 1.27
N LEU A 138 35.78 5.00 0.35
CA LEU A 138 34.34 5.10 0.61
C LEU A 138 33.72 3.73 0.89
N MET A 139 34.12 2.68 0.16
CA MET A 139 33.70 1.29 0.36
C MET A 139 34.15 0.74 1.73
N HIS A 140 35.35 1.13 2.20
CA HIS A 140 35.81 0.82 3.55
C HIS A 140 35.00 1.54 4.65
N ILE A 141 34.48 2.74 4.38
CA ILE A 141 33.69 3.50 5.37
C ILE A 141 32.23 3.03 5.42
N THR A 142 31.65 2.58 4.30
CA THR A 142 30.28 2.02 4.26
C THR A 142 30.19 0.60 4.80
N GLY A 143 31.13 -0.28 4.43
CA GLY A 143 31.22 -1.64 4.97
C GLY A 143 31.52 -1.68 6.48
N SER A 144 32.29 -0.72 7.01
CA SER A 144 32.71 -0.71 8.43
C SER A 144 31.66 -0.20 9.42
N LYS A 145 30.53 0.35 8.96
CA LYS A 145 29.53 0.91 9.90
C LYS A 145 28.67 -0.18 10.56
N TRP A 146 28.54 -1.34 9.93
CA TRP A 146 27.71 -2.44 10.42
C TRP A 146 28.51 -3.74 10.40
N GLY A 147 28.82 -4.28 11.57
CA GLY A 147 29.59 -5.53 11.66
C GLY A 147 28.83 -6.71 11.05
N SER A 148 29.53 -7.53 10.27
CA SER A 148 29.05 -8.75 9.60
C SER A 148 28.26 -9.67 10.53
N VAL A 149 28.62 -9.72 11.82
CA VAL A 149 27.90 -10.45 12.89
C VAL A 149 26.49 -9.93 13.10
N LYS A 150 26.27 -8.61 13.13
CA LYS A 150 24.93 -8.03 13.33
C LYS A 150 23.99 -8.36 12.16
N ILE A 151 24.54 -8.44 10.95
CA ILE A 151 23.78 -8.81 9.76
C ILE A 151 23.46 -10.30 9.77
N ASN A 152 24.41 -11.16 10.18
CA ASN A 152 24.11 -12.57 10.43
C ASN A 152 22.95 -12.73 11.42
N ASP A 153 23.02 -12.04 12.57
CA ASP A 153 21.96 -12.08 13.58
C ASP A 153 20.61 -11.66 13.00
N LEU A 154 20.60 -10.59 12.20
CA LEU A 154 19.40 -10.10 11.55
C LEU A 154 18.82 -11.13 10.58
N VAL A 155 19.62 -11.64 9.65
CA VAL A 155 19.22 -12.65 8.65
C VAL A 155 18.76 -13.93 9.33
N SER A 156 19.51 -14.41 10.32
CA SER A 156 19.18 -15.57 11.13
C SER A 156 17.87 -15.37 11.90
N SER A 157 17.64 -14.18 12.47
CA SER A 157 16.40 -13.86 13.17
C SER A 157 15.20 -13.87 12.22
N THR A 158 15.33 -13.27 11.04
CA THR A 158 14.27 -13.26 10.02
C THR A 158 13.97 -14.67 9.53
N TYR A 159 14.99 -15.48 9.25
CA TYR A 159 14.81 -16.87 8.85
C TYR A 159 14.07 -17.69 9.92
N LYS A 160 14.41 -17.49 11.21
CA LYS A 160 13.71 -18.10 12.35
C LYS A 160 12.25 -17.61 12.45
N THR A 161 11.99 -16.32 12.25
CA THR A 161 10.63 -15.75 12.24
C THR A 161 9.78 -16.39 11.15
N ILE A 162 10.30 -16.51 9.93
CA ILE A 162 9.59 -17.20 8.83
C ILE A 162 9.30 -18.65 9.24
N LYS A 163 10.31 -19.38 9.70
CA LYS A 163 10.16 -20.79 10.09
C LYS A 163 9.11 -21.02 11.19
N THR A 164 8.97 -20.08 12.13
CA THR A 164 8.03 -20.21 13.27
C THR A 164 6.63 -19.72 12.96
N LYS A 165 6.49 -18.61 12.20
CA LYS A 165 5.19 -17.98 11.92
C LYS A 165 4.49 -18.57 10.70
N LEU A 166 5.25 -18.99 9.69
CA LEU A 166 4.70 -19.47 8.42
C LEU A 166 3.72 -20.64 8.56
N PRO A 167 4.01 -21.70 9.35
CA PRO A 167 3.06 -22.81 9.52
C PRO A 167 1.75 -22.35 10.18
N GLY A 168 1.82 -21.39 11.11
CA GLY A 168 0.64 -20.81 11.76
C GLY A 168 -0.24 -20.03 10.79
N THR A 169 0.37 -19.23 9.91
CA THR A 169 -0.33 -18.50 8.85
C THR A 169 -1.01 -19.46 7.89
N LEU A 170 -0.31 -20.48 7.38
CA LEU A 170 -0.88 -21.44 6.43
C LEU A 170 -1.97 -22.32 7.05
N ARG A 171 -1.83 -22.72 8.32
CA ARG A 171 -2.89 -23.42 9.04
C ARG A 171 -4.14 -22.54 9.17
N SER A 172 -3.97 -21.27 9.51
CA SER A 172 -5.09 -20.33 9.61
C SER A 172 -5.77 -20.14 8.25
N MET A 173 -4.99 -19.97 7.19
CA MET A 173 -5.51 -19.91 5.82
C MET A 173 -6.32 -21.17 5.48
N SER A 174 -5.81 -22.36 5.78
CA SER A 174 -6.52 -23.62 5.52
C SER A 174 -7.76 -23.85 6.38
N LEU A 175 -7.87 -23.21 7.54
CA LEU A 175 -9.05 -23.29 8.40
C LEU A 175 -10.17 -22.35 7.93
N TYR A 176 -9.81 -21.13 7.52
CA TYR A 176 -10.78 -20.09 7.15
C TYR A 176 -11.08 -20.03 5.66
N LEU A 177 -10.17 -20.48 4.80
CA LEU A 177 -10.37 -20.57 3.35
C LEU A 177 -10.76 -22.00 2.99
N ALA A 178 -11.97 -22.18 2.49
CA ALA A 178 -12.48 -23.50 2.10
C ALA A 178 -11.83 -24.06 0.82
N ASN A 179 -11.07 -23.25 0.06
CA ASN A 179 -10.50 -23.61 -1.24
C ASN A 179 -8.98 -23.41 -1.27
N LYS A 180 -8.25 -24.48 -1.62
CA LYS A 180 -6.80 -24.51 -1.82
C LYS A 180 -6.33 -23.56 -2.93
N ASP A 181 -7.11 -23.34 -3.97
CA ASP A 181 -6.77 -22.37 -5.02
C ASP A 181 -6.77 -20.94 -4.47
N THR A 182 -7.72 -20.61 -3.59
CA THR A 182 -7.80 -19.29 -2.95
C THR A 182 -6.64 -19.09 -1.97
N GLU A 183 -6.29 -20.12 -1.20
CA GLU A 183 -5.09 -20.11 -0.36
C GLU A 183 -3.83 -19.82 -1.20
N PHE A 184 -3.69 -20.51 -2.34
CA PHE A 184 -2.56 -20.33 -3.25
C PHE A 184 -2.52 -18.92 -3.86
N ILE A 185 -3.66 -18.41 -4.34
CA ILE A 185 -3.77 -17.07 -4.93
C ILE A 185 -3.38 -15.99 -3.91
N LEU A 186 -3.80 -16.13 -2.65
CA LEU A 186 -3.46 -15.17 -1.59
C LEU A 186 -2.02 -15.29 -1.11
N PHE A 187 -1.48 -16.52 -1.02
CA PHE A 187 -0.14 -16.73 -0.50
C PHE A 187 0.96 -16.48 -1.55
N LYS A 188 0.66 -16.65 -2.85
CA LYS A 188 1.63 -16.43 -3.94
C LYS A 188 2.27 -15.04 -3.92
N PRO A 189 1.52 -13.92 -3.77
CA PRO A 189 2.10 -12.59 -3.57
C PRO A 189 2.99 -12.49 -2.33
N VAL A 190 2.56 -13.07 -1.19
CA VAL A 190 3.34 -13.06 0.06
C VAL A 190 4.69 -13.74 -0.14
N ARG A 191 4.69 -14.92 -0.78
CA ARG A 191 5.91 -15.65 -1.15
C ARG A 191 6.82 -14.82 -2.05
N SER A 192 6.26 -14.17 -3.07
CA SER A 192 7.02 -13.35 -4.00
C SER A 192 7.69 -12.15 -3.32
N ASN A 193 6.99 -11.47 -2.39
CA ASN A 193 7.55 -10.35 -1.64
C ASN A 193 8.75 -10.78 -0.77
N ILE A 194 8.62 -11.90 -0.06
CA ILE A 194 9.72 -12.45 0.76
C ILE A 194 10.93 -12.75 -0.14
N GLN A 195 10.69 -13.43 -1.26
CA GLN A 195 11.70 -13.74 -2.26
C GLN A 195 12.43 -12.48 -2.76
N GLN A 196 11.69 -11.42 -3.11
CA GLN A 196 12.26 -10.17 -3.58
C GLN A 196 13.12 -9.47 -2.51
N VAL A 197 12.73 -9.51 -1.24
CA VAL A 197 13.53 -8.95 -0.14
C VAL A 197 14.83 -9.71 0.03
N PHE A 198 14.78 -11.04 0.01
CA PHE A 198 16.01 -11.85 0.04
C PHE A 198 16.89 -11.58 -1.20
N GLN A 199 16.33 -11.40 -2.39
CA GLN A 199 17.11 -11.03 -3.57
C GLN A 199 17.80 -9.68 -3.42
N LYS A 200 17.07 -8.66 -2.92
CA LYS A 200 17.62 -7.32 -2.67
C LYS A 200 18.77 -7.35 -1.67
N ILE A 201 18.63 -8.06 -0.54
CA ILE A 201 19.74 -8.15 0.42
C ILE A 201 20.93 -8.92 -0.16
N HIS A 202 20.73 -9.96 -0.97
CA HIS A 202 21.85 -10.65 -1.63
C HIS A 202 22.61 -9.72 -2.59
N MET A 203 21.93 -8.83 -3.31
CA MET A 203 22.58 -7.84 -4.18
C MET A 203 23.38 -6.84 -3.34
N LEU A 204 22.75 -6.26 -2.32
CA LEU A 204 23.41 -5.31 -1.40
C LEU A 204 24.63 -5.92 -0.71
N LEU A 205 24.53 -7.19 -0.28
CA LEU A 205 25.64 -7.87 0.39
C LEU A 205 26.83 -8.10 -0.55
N LYS A 206 26.58 -8.42 -1.82
CA LYS A 206 27.65 -8.62 -2.82
C LYS A 206 28.35 -7.32 -3.20
N GLU A 207 27.65 -6.19 -3.12
CA GLU A 207 28.20 -4.88 -3.47
C GLU A 207 29.05 -4.30 -2.32
N GLU A 208 28.66 -4.52 -1.06
CA GLU A 208 29.25 -3.82 0.10
C GLU A 208 30.24 -4.68 0.92
N PHE A 209 30.23 -6.01 0.80
CA PHE A 209 30.99 -6.91 1.68
C PHE A 209 32.03 -7.74 0.95
N SER A 210 33.16 -7.97 1.64
CA SER A 210 34.21 -8.86 1.15
C SER A 210 33.78 -10.33 1.16
N SER A 211 34.52 -11.18 0.44
CA SER A 211 34.25 -12.63 0.44
C SER A 211 34.31 -13.26 1.84
N GLU A 212 35.16 -12.74 2.74
CA GLU A 212 35.29 -13.22 4.11
C GLU A 212 34.09 -12.80 4.96
N ASP A 213 33.62 -11.56 4.80
CA ASP A 213 32.43 -11.05 5.47
C ASP A 213 31.15 -11.79 5.06
N LEU A 214 31.04 -12.13 3.77
CA LEU A 214 29.91 -12.92 3.27
C LEU A 214 29.83 -14.31 3.92
N GLN A 215 30.98 -14.93 4.21
CA GLN A 215 31.02 -16.20 4.93
C GLN A 215 30.56 -16.03 6.39
N ILE A 216 30.93 -14.93 7.05
CA ILE A 216 30.49 -14.61 8.41
C ILE A 216 28.98 -14.34 8.44
N ILE A 217 28.44 -13.62 7.45
CA ILE A 217 27.02 -13.31 7.36
C ILE A 217 26.18 -14.58 7.14
N ALA A 218 26.72 -15.58 6.43
CA ALA A 218 26.08 -16.87 6.18
C ALA A 218 24.62 -16.74 5.71
N CYS A 219 24.36 -15.79 4.81
CA CYS A 219 23.02 -15.54 4.29
C CYS A 219 22.47 -16.79 3.56
N PRO A 220 21.23 -17.23 3.85
CA PRO A 220 20.67 -18.43 3.26
C PRO A 220 20.49 -18.23 1.75
N SER A 221 20.82 -19.26 0.97
CA SER A 221 20.67 -19.19 -0.48
C SER A 221 19.21 -19.01 -0.88
N MET A 222 18.99 -18.49 -2.08
CA MET A 222 17.64 -18.34 -2.62
C MET A 222 16.89 -19.67 -2.69
N GLU A 223 17.60 -20.78 -2.93
CA GLU A 223 17.04 -22.13 -2.94
C GLU A 223 16.58 -22.57 -1.54
N GLN A 224 17.36 -22.28 -0.49
CA GLN A 224 17.00 -22.57 0.89
C GLN A 224 15.76 -21.78 1.32
N VAL A 225 15.66 -20.51 0.91
CA VAL A 225 14.47 -19.68 1.14
C VAL A 225 13.27 -20.26 0.38
N ASN A 226 13.44 -20.65 -0.88
CA ASN A 226 12.38 -21.26 -1.68
C ASN A 226 11.87 -22.58 -1.11
N LEU A 227 12.78 -23.40 -0.58
CA LEU A 227 12.45 -24.65 0.09
C LEU A 227 11.70 -24.40 1.39
N LEU A 228 12.14 -23.42 2.20
CA LEU A 228 11.43 -23.04 3.43
C LEU A 228 9.98 -22.63 3.14
N LEU A 229 9.78 -21.86 2.06
CA LEU A 229 8.46 -21.39 1.64
C LEU A 229 7.61 -22.47 0.93
N SER A 230 8.19 -23.62 0.57
CA SER A 230 7.47 -24.74 -0.06
C SER A 230 7.16 -25.89 0.92
N MET A 231 7.96 -26.05 1.97
CA MET A 231 7.88 -27.17 2.94
C MET A 231 6.69 -27.10 3.89
N SER A 232 5.98 -25.98 3.97
CA SER A 232 4.94 -25.75 4.97
C SER A 232 3.55 -26.26 4.56
N LYS A 233 3.49 -27.43 3.91
CA LYS A 233 2.24 -28.20 3.74
C LYS A 233 1.85 -28.90 5.05
#